data_AF-A0A3D2WAE9-F1
#
_entry.id   AF-A0A3D2WAE9-F1
#
_cell.length_a   1.000
_cell.length_b   1.000
_cell.length_c   1.000
_cell.angle_alpha   90.00
_cell.angle_beta   90.00
_cell.angle_gamma   90.00
#
_symmetry.space_group_name_H-M   'P 1'
#
loop_
_entity.id
_entity.type
_entity.pdbx_description
1 polymer ?
#
loop_
_entity_poly.entity_id
_entity_poly.type
_entity_poly.pdbx_seq_one_letter_code
_entity_poly.pdbx_strand_id
1 'polypeptide(L)'
;MVNLSTAASLYLLPAIDNAVKLGYTTAENADWIKKCVLEAAGKAMFGERYAIRACREWLGVPNSIGEDGRLLGGVIEMLLQSLVCAYEIEAFNENEVIYVIDRGGLAITGTQSLVEAHLYMWQGMVKTLVNAQWSVWEEDSPKGKMRIKIAKKIDKFM
;
A
#
# COMPACT_ATOMS: atom_id res chain seq x y z
N MET A 1 15.72 -2.72 -16.89
CA MET A 1 14.66 -1.72 -17.15
C MET A 1 14.74 -0.71 -16.01
N VAL A 2 14.90 0.59 -16.27
CA VAL A 2 14.95 1.60 -15.20
C VAL A 2 13.50 2.01 -14.91
N ASN A 3 13.01 1.73 -13.72
CA ASN A 3 11.71 2.23 -13.27
C ASN A 3 11.82 3.75 -13.11
N LEU A 4 11.40 4.50 -14.12
CA LEU A 4 11.43 5.95 -14.15
C LEU A 4 10.07 6.50 -13.73
N SER A 5 10.09 7.25 -12.62
CA SER A 5 9.06 8.15 -12.11
C SER A 5 7.93 7.55 -11.27
N THR A 6 7.99 7.85 -9.97
CA THR A 6 6.80 8.18 -9.17
C THR A 6 7.04 9.49 -8.44
N ALA A 7 6.02 10.35 -8.33
CA ALA A 7 6.17 11.66 -7.71
C ALA A 7 6.70 11.58 -6.25
N ALA A 8 6.36 10.51 -5.53
CA ALA A 8 6.83 10.31 -4.16
C ALA A 8 8.35 10.07 -4.07
N SER A 9 8.91 9.26 -4.98
CA SER A 9 10.35 8.89 -4.96
C SER A 9 11.28 10.04 -5.31
N LEU A 10 10.82 11.00 -6.14
CA LEU A 10 11.63 12.11 -6.64
C LEU A 10 11.39 13.44 -5.92
N TYR A 11 10.18 13.69 -5.42
CA TYR A 11 9.83 14.99 -4.84
C TYR A 11 9.54 14.92 -3.34
N LEU A 12 8.69 13.99 -2.90
CA LEU A 12 8.20 13.98 -1.51
C LEU A 12 9.24 13.40 -0.54
N LEU A 13 9.66 12.15 -0.76
CA LEU A 13 10.50 11.42 0.19
C LEU A 13 11.90 12.03 0.33
N PRO A 14 12.59 12.44 -0.76
CA PRO A 14 13.88 13.11 -0.63
C PRO A 14 13.80 14.46 0.10
N ALA A 15 12.71 15.20 -0.07
CA ALA A 15 12.51 16.47 0.63
C ALA A 15 12.33 16.27 2.14
N ILE A 16 11.60 15.22 2.54
CA ILE A 16 11.44 14.83 3.95
C ILE A 16 12.80 14.41 4.53
N ASP A 17 13.56 13.58 3.82
CA ASP A 17 14.89 13.15 4.26
C ASP A 17 15.84 14.35 4.40
N ASN A 18 15.75 15.33 3.51
CA ASN A 18 16.52 16.57 3.59
C ASN A 18 16.11 17.42 4.81
N ALA A 19 14.82 17.49 5.14
CA ALA A 19 14.35 18.21 6.32
C ALA A 19 14.89 17.60 7.63
N VAL A 20 14.99 16.27 7.68
CA VAL A 20 15.64 15.55 8.81
C VAL A 20 17.14 15.87 8.84
N LYS A 21 17.84 15.80 7.70
CA LYS A 21 19.28 16.12 7.61
C LYS A 21 19.60 17.55 8.04
N LEU A 22 18.73 18.50 7.72
CA LEU A 22 18.87 19.91 8.10
C LEU A 22 18.45 20.19 9.56
N GLY A 23 17.95 19.18 10.29
CA GLY A 23 17.56 19.33 11.69
C GLY A 23 16.23 20.04 11.90
N TYR A 24 15.38 20.18 10.87
CA TYR A 24 14.03 20.75 11.04
C TYR A 24 13.08 19.81 11.78
N THR A 25 13.36 18.50 11.79
CA THR A 25 12.60 17.48 12.53
C THR A 25 13.44 16.23 12.79
N THR A 26 12.95 15.34 13.66
CA THR A 26 13.60 14.04 13.91
C THR A 26 13.14 12.99 12.88
N ALA A 27 13.95 11.96 12.65
CA ALA A 27 13.57 10.84 11.78
C ALA A 27 12.27 10.16 12.24
N GLU A 28 12.13 9.95 13.55
CA GLU A 28 10.93 9.34 14.16
C GLU A 28 9.67 10.18 13.89
N ASN A 29 9.74 11.50 14.09
CA ASN A 29 8.61 12.38 13.83
C ASN A 29 8.28 12.45 12.32
N ALA A 30 9.30 12.46 11.46
CA ALA A 30 9.10 12.41 10.02
C ALA A 30 8.41 11.10 9.58
N ASP A 31 8.80 9.95 10.14
CA ASP A 31 8.16 8.65 9.88
C ASP A 31 6.71 8.62 10.36
N TRP A 32 6.44 9.15 11.55
CA TRP A 32 5.07 9.29 12.07
C TRP A 32 4.18 10.15 11.15
N ILE A 33 4.68 11.31 10.73
CA ILE A 33 3.96 12.20 9.81
C ILE A 33 3.72 11.51 8.47
N LYS A 34 4.72 10.85 7.89
CA LYS A 34 4.58 10.08 6.64
C LYS A 34 3.46 9.06 6.75
N LYS A 35 3.43 8.28 7.83
CA LYS A 35 2.36 7.30 8.07
C LYS A 35 0.99 7.97 8.08
N CYS A 36 0.79 8.99 8.92
CA CYS A 36 -0.49 9.70 9.05
C CYS A 36 -0.98 10.27 7.71
N VAL A 37 -0.10 10.94 6.97
CA VAL A 37 -0.43 11.58 5.69
C VAL A 37 -0.76 10.53 4.62
N LEU A 38 0.03 9.47 4.50
CA LEU A 38 -0.16 8.46 3.47
C LEU A 38 -1.37 7.57 3.75
N GLU A 39 -1.66 7.23 5.00
CA GLU A 39 -2.90 6.54 5.37
C GLU A 39 -4.12 7.43 5.08
N ALA A 40 -4.06 8.73 5.38
CA ALA A 40 -5.13 9.67 5.06
C ALA A 40 -5.33 9.82 3.54
N ALA A 41 -4.24 9.90 2.77
CA ALA A 41 -4.29 9.95 1.31
C ALA A 41 -4.89 8.66 0.72
N GLY A 42 -4.50 7.49 1.23
CA GLY A 42 -5.07 6.21 0.84
C GLY A 42 -6.58 6.14 1.09
N LYS A 43 -7.04 6.62 2.27
CA LYS A 43 -8.48 6.70 2.58
C LYS A 43 -9.21 7.62 1.60
N ALA A 44 -8.64 8.79 1.32
CA ALA A 44 -9.24 9.79 0.44
C ALA A 44 -9.42 9.28 -1.01
N MET A 45 -8.54 8.40 -1.50
CA MET A 45 -8.61 7.83 -2.85
C MET A 45 -9.95 7.11 -3.12
N PHE A 46 -10.52 6.46 -2.10
CA PHE A 46 -11.79 5.74 -2.21
C PHE A 46 -12.86 6.26 -1.24
N GLY A 47 -12.77 7.53 -0.82
CA GLY A 47 -13.75 8.13 0.09
C GLY A 47 -15.15 8.28 -0.52
N GLU A 48 -15.23 8.33 -1.85
CA GLU A 48 -16.45 8.56 -2.60
C GLU A 48 -16.99 7.26 -3.24
N ARG A 49 -18.31 7.07 -3.21
CA ARG A 49 -18.96 5.85 -3.75
C ARG A 49 -18.68 5.63 -5.23
N TYR A 50 -18.54 6.70 -6.01
CA TYR A 50 -18.22 6.59 -7.44
C TYR A 50 -16.80 6.04 -7.66
N ALA A 51 -15.83 6.41 -6.80
CA ALA A 51 -14.44 5.97 -6.94
C ALA A 51 -14.32 4.46 -6.65
N ILE A 52 -15.03 3.98 -5.62
CA ILE A 52 -15.13 2.55 -5.31
C ILE A 52 -15.71 1.78 -6.51
N ARG A 53 -16.83 2.27 -7.07
CA ARG A 53 -17.48 1.64 -8.22
C ARG A 53 -16.58 1.63 -9.45
N ALA A 54 -15.95 2.76 -9.77
CA ALA A 54 -15.03 2.87 -10.90
C ALA A 54 -13.83 1.92 -10.75
N CYS A 55 -13.29 1.78 -9.54
CA CYS A 55 -12.21 0.82 -9.27
C CYS A 55 -12.65 -0.62 -9.51
N ARG A 56 -13.84 -1.01 -9.04
CA ARG A 56 -14.40 -2.35 -9.27
C ARG A 56 -14.62 -2.65 -10.76
N GLU A 57 -15.17 -1.68 -11.49
CA GLU A 57 -15.40 -1.79 -12.94
C GLU A 57 -14.06 -1.89 -13.69
N TRP A 58 -13.06 -1.08 -13.32
CA TRP A 58 -11.72 -1.14 -13.91
C TRP A 58 -11.01 -2.48 -13.66
N LEU A 59 -11.16 -3.06 -12.46
CA LEU A 59 -10.63 -4.38 -12.13
C LEU A 59 -11.43 -5.54 -12.76
N GLY A 60 -12.57 -5.27 -13.41
CA GLY A 60 -13.45 -6.31 -13.95
C GLY A 60 -14.11 -7.20 -12.87
N VAL A 61 -14.24 -6.70 -11.64
CA VAL A 61 -14.75 -7.49 -10.51
C VAL A 61 -16.29 -7.51 -10.53
N PRO A 62 -16.93 -8.69 -10.63
CA PRO A 62 -18.39 -8.78 -10.64
C PRO A 62 -18.99 -8.40 -9.28
N ASN A 63 -20.24 -7.96 -9.26
CA ASN A 63 -20.96 -7.59 -8.03
C ASN A 63 -21.18 -8.77 -7.06
N SER A 64 -21.00 -10.01 -7.52
CA SER A 64 -21.05 -11.21 -6.68
C SER A 64 -19.86 -11.34 -5.72
N ILE A 65 -18.72 -10.74 -6.07
CA ILE A 65 -17.60 -10.60 -5.13
C ILE A 65 -17.96 -9.46 -4.18
N GLY A 66 -18.07 -9.76 -2.89
CA GLY A 66 -18.49 -8.80 -1.87
C GLY A 66 -17.47 -7.69 -1.60
N GLU A 67 -17.59 -7.08 -0.42
CA GLU A 67 -16.62 -6.14 0.13
C GLU A 67 -15.58 -6.91 0.95
N ASP A 68 -14.65 -7.57 0.26
CA ASP A 68 -13.55 -8.30 0.86
C ASP A 68 -12.17 -7.89 0.33
N GLY A 69 -11.12 -8.41 0.97
CA GLY A 69 -9.72 -8.05 0.74
C GLY A 69 -9.24 -8.23 -0.71
N ARG A 70 -9.92 -9.04 -1.52
CA ARG A 70 -9.58 -9.25 -2.94
C ARG A 70 -9.69 -7.97 -3.77
N LEU A 71 -10.55 -7.02 -3.37
CA LEU A 71 -10.65 -5.73 -4.04
C LEU A 71 -9.33 -4.96 -3.98
N LEU A 72 -8.79 -4.77 -2.78
CA LEU A 72 -7.49 -4.12 -2.63
C LEU A 72 -6.37 -5.02 -3.17
N GLY A 73 -6.47 -6.33 -3.01
CA GLY A 73 -5.52 -7.28 -3.59
C GLY A 73 -5.35 -7.06 -5.09
N GLY A 74 -6.46 -6.96 -5.83
CA GLY A 74 -6.44 -6.66 -7.27
C GLY A 74 -5.82 -5.30 -7.60
N VAL A 75 -6.10 -4.25 -6.81
CA VAL A 75 -5.45 -2.94 -6.98
C VAL A 75 -3.92 -3.04 -6.82
N ILE A 76 -3.46 -3.72 -5.76
CA ILE A 76 -2.05 -3.93 -5.50
C ILE A 76 -1.42 -4.73 -6.63
N GLU A 77 -2.06 -5.81 -7.08
CA GLU A 77 -1.55 -6.63 -8.16
C GLU A 77 -1.38 -5.86 -9.47
N MET A 78 -2.36 -5.01 -9.83
CA MET A 78 -2.24 -4.14 -10.99
C MET A 78 -1.07 -3.16 -10.88
N LEU A 79 -0.83 -2.60 -9.68
CA LEU A 79 0.32 -1.75 -9.43
C LEU A 79 1.64 -2.53 -9.59
N LEU A 80 1.75 -3.70 -8.96
CA LEU A 80 2.96 -4.53 -9.01
C LEU A 80 3.29 -4.95 -10.45
N GLN A 81 2.29 -5.36 -11.22
CA GLN A 81 2.46 -5.71 -12.64
C GLN A 81 2.87 -4.48 -13.47
N SER A 82 2.28 -3.32 -13.20
CA SER A 82 2.65 -2.06 -13.89
C SER A 82 4.09 -1.63 -13.59
N LEU A 83 4.59 -1.92 -12.39
CA LEU A 83 5.97 -1.65 -11.98
C LEU A 83 6.97 -2.73 -12.43
N VAL A 84 6.48 -3.83 -13.04
CA VAL A 84 7.27 -5.04 -13.33
C VAL A 84 7.95 -5.56 -12.04
N CYS A 85 7.29 -5.40 -10.90
CA CYS A 85 7.75 -5.87 -9.61
C CYS A 85 7.40 -7.35 -9.46
N ALA A 86 8.39 -8.19 -9.13
CA ALA A 86 8.17 -9.61 -8.90
C ALA A 86 7.42 -9.85 -7.59
N TYR A 87 6.40 -10.70 -7.61
CA TYR A 87 5.65 -11.12 -6.42
C TYR A 87 5.16 -12.56 -6.55
N GLU A 88 4.87 -13.17 -5.41
CA GLU A 88 4.22 -14.47 -5.29
C GLU A 88 2.89 -14.31 -4.52
N ILE A 89 1.91 -15.15 -4.85
CA ILE A 89 0.60 -15.18 -4.20
C ILE A 89 0.54 -16.41 -3.31
N GLU A 90 0.50 -16.23 -2.00
CA GLU A 90 0.31 -17.34 -1.05
C GLU A 90 -1.17 -17.61 -0.81
N ALA A 91 -1.99 -16.57 -0.79
CA ALA A 91 -3.44 -16.67 -0.64
C ALA A 91 -4.14 -15.55 -1.42
N PHE A 92 -5.25 -15.88 -2.09
CA PHE A 92 -6.15 -14.92 -2.71
C PHE A 92 -7.59 -15.45 -2.63
N ASN A 93 -8.24 -15.21 -1.50
CA ASN A 93 -9.60 -15.70 -1.25
C ASN A 93 -10.42 -14.66 -0.44
N GLU A 94 -11.67 -15.00 -0.13
CA GLU A 94 -12.61 -14.10 0.55
C GLU A 94 -12.25 -13.76 2.01
N ASN A 95 -11.35 -14.52 2.63
CA ASN A 95 -10.96 -14.34 4.02
C ASN A 95 -9.65 -13.56 4.14
N GLU A 96 -8.71 -13.83 3.23
CA GLU A 96 -7.40 -13.19 3.23
C GLU A 96 -6.76 -13.14 1.83
N VAL A 97 -5.93 -12.13 1.66
CA VAL A 97 -5.01 -12.00 0.52
C VAL A 97 -3.60 -11.83 1.06
N ILE A 98 -2.66 -12.62 0.54
CA ILE A 98 -1.26 -12.60 0.97
C ILE A 98 -0.36 -12.57 -0.26
N TYR A 99 0.48 -11.53 -0.32
CA TYR A 99 1.50 -11.37 -1.34
C TYR A 99 2.89 -11.37 -0.70
N VAL A 100 3.85 -12.04 -1.37
CA VAL A 100 5.28 -11.93 -1.07
C VAL A 100 5.93 -11.12 -2.18
N ILE A 101 6.23 -9.86 -1.90
CA ILE A 101 6.62 -8.86 -2.90
C ILE A 101 8.13 -8.62 -2.86
N ASP A 102 8.77 -8.46 -4.02
CA ASP A 102 10.16 -8.02 -4.10
C ASP A 102 10.32 -6.55 -3.68
N ARG A 103 11.06 -6.30 -2.58
CA ARG A 103 11.29 -4.93 -2.09
C ARG A 103 12.04 -4.08 -3.10
N GLY A 104 12.98 -4.67 -3.84
CA GLY A 104 13.76 -3.98 -4.87
C GLY A 104 12.89 -3.47 -6.01
N GLY A 105 11.87 -4.25 -6.41
CA GLY A 105 10.89 -3.84 -7.41
C GLY A 105 9.95 -2.71 -6.96
N LEU A 106 9.64 -2.63 -5.66
CA LEU A 106 8.86 -1.52 -5.08
C LEU A 106 9.70 -0.26 -4.84
N ALA A 107 11.01 -0.41 -4.62
CA ALA A 107 11.92 0.71 -4.43
C ALA A 107 12.29 1.37 -5.78
N ILE A 108 11.50 2.36 -6.19
CA ILE A 108 11.72 3.11 -7.43
C ILE A 108 12.87 4.10 -7.24
N THR A 109 13.75 4.20 -8.24
CA THR A 109 14.97 5.05 -8.22
C THR A 109 15.86 4.85 -6.97
N GLY A 110 15.81 3.67 -6.35
CA GLY A 110 16.58 3.36 -5.14
C GLY A 110 16.01 3.94 -3.84
N THR A 111 14.84 4.60 -3.88
CA THR A 111 14.19 5.19 -2.70
C THR A 111 13.55 4.10 -1.85
N GLN A 112 14.31 3.55 -0.89
CA GLN A 112 13.86 2.42 -0.06
C GLN A 112 12.63 2.74 0.78
N SER A 113 12.51 3.99 1.27
CA SER A 113 11.37 4.46 2.06
C SER A 113 10.04 4.45 1.30
N LEU A 114 10.07 4.24 -0.03
CA LEU A 114 8.88 4.07 -0.83
C LEU A 114 8.18 2.72 -0.53
N VAL A 115 8.91 1.71 -0.06
CA VAL A 115 8.32 0.42 0.28
C VAL A 115 7.35 0.57 1.45
N GLU A 116 7.76 1.24 2.54
CA GLU A 116 6.84 1.51 3.66
C GLU A 116 5.72 2.48 3.24
N ALA A 117 6.01 3.44 2.34
CA ALA A 117 5.01 4.38 1.86
C ALA A 117 3.83 3.68 1.15
N HIS A 118 4.12 2.64 0.36
CA HIS A 118 3.08 1.81 -0.26
C HIS A 118 2.22 1.14 0.80
N LEU A 119 2.82 0.56 1.85
CA LEU A 119 2.08 -0.10 2.92
C LEU A 119 1.12 0.85 3.64
N TYR A 120 1.58 2.06 3.98
CA TYR A 120 0.73 3.07 4.62
C TYR A 120 -0.43 3.49 3.72
N MET A 121 -0.15 3.69 2.43
CA MET A 121 -1.20 3.98 1.44
C MET A 121 -2.22 2.84 1.34
N TRP A 122 -1.78 1.59 1.19
CA TRP A 122 -2.65 0.43 1.09
C TRP A 122 -3.50 0.23 2.36
N GLN A 123 -2.91 0.45 3.54
CA GLN A 123 -3.64 0.45 4.81
C GLN A 123 -4.71 1.54 4.88
N GLY A 124 -4.47 2.71 4.27
CA GLY A 124 -5.51 3.73 4.11
C GLY A 124 -6.61 3.30 3.16
N MET A 125 -6.23 2.83 1.97
CA MET A 125 -7.13 2.43 0.89
C MET A 125 -8.11 1.34 1.32
N VAL A 126 -7.64 0.31 2.05
CA VAL A 126 -8.50 -0.81 2.45
C VAL A 126 -9.70 -0.37 3.27
N LYS A 127 -9.55 0.69 4.07
CA LYS A 127 -10.58 1.18 5.00
C LYS A 127 -11.77 1.82 4.28
N THR A 128 -11.57 2.31 3.06
CA THR A 128 -12.61 2.98 2.27
C THR A 128 -12.98 2.20 1.01
N LEU A 129 -12.03 1.52 0.38
CA LEU A 129 -12.28 0.63 -0.77
C LEU A 129 -13.08 -0.62 -0.37
N VAL A 130 -12.77 -1.18 0.81
CA VAL A 130 -13.43 -2.39 1.32
C VAL A 130 -14.38 -2.00 2.45
N ASN A 131 -13.85 -1.80 3.65
CA ASN A 131 -14.51 -1.17 4.80
C ASN A 131 -13.54 -1.15 6.01
N ALA A 132 -13.97 -0.56 7.12
CA ALA A 132 -13.14 -0.37 8.31
C ALA A 132 -12.63 -1.67 8.98
N GLN A 133 -13.29 -2.82 8.76
CA GLN A 133 -12.93 -4.09 9.41
C GLN A 133 -11.69 -4.75 8.79
N TRP A 134 -11.33 -4.38 7.57
CA TRP A 134 -10.19 -4.92 6.84
C TRP A 134 -8.94 -4.08 7.09
N SER A 135 -7.78 -4.73 7.20
CA SER A 135 -6.48 -4.08 7.40
C SER A 135 -5.43 -4.68 6.47
N VAL A 136 -4.38 -3.92 6.18
CA VAL A 136 -3.14 -4.36 5.53
C VAL A 136 -1.99 -4.17 6.49
N TRP A 137 -1.16 -5.20 6.65
CA TRP A 137 0.08 -5.11 7.42
C TRP A 137 1.15 -6.00 6.80
N GLU A 138 2.41 -5.71 7.15
CA GLU A 138 3.52 -6.61 6.86
C GLU A 138 3.65 -7.65 7.99
N GLU A 139 3.81 -8.91 7.63
CA GLU A 139 4.15 -10.02 8.53
C GLU A 139 5.64 -10.35 8.43
N ASP A 140 6.08 -11.43 9.08
CA ASP A 140 7.47 -11.89 8.97
C ASP A 140 7.85 -12.12 7.50
N SER A 141 8.77 -11.29 7.03
CA SER A 141 9.15 -11.20 5.62
C SER A 141 10.42 -12.01 5.32
N PRO A 142 10.44 -12.80 4.24
CA PRO A 142 11.68 -13.37 3.72
C PRO A 142 12.70 -12.28 3.38
N LYS A 143 14.00 -12.63 3.38
CA LYS A 143 15.09 -11.68 3.10
C LYS A 143 14.88 -11.00 1.73
N GLY A 144 14.87 -9.67 1.73
CA GLY A 144 14.68 -8.85 0.52
C GLY A 144 13.25 -8.82 -0.01
N LYS A 145 12.30 -9.45 0.69
CA LYS A 145 10.88 -9.47 0.35
C LYS A 145 10.05 -8.68 1.37
N MET A 146 8.82 -8.40 0.99
CA MET A 146 7.79 -7.82 1.82
C MET A 146 6.57 -8.73 1.75
N ARG A 147 6.29 -9.45 2.83
CA ARG A 147 5.11 -10.32 2.94
C ARG A 147 3.97 -9.53 3.55
N ILE A 148 3.04 -9.08 2.72
CA ILE A 148 1.86 -8.34 3.16
C ILE A 148 0.66 -9.27 3.33
N LYS A 149 -0.19 -8.96 4.31
CA LYS A 149 -1.46 -9.64 4.55
C LYS A 149 -2.60 -8.62 4.56
N ILE A 150 -3.66 -8.93 3.82
CA ILE A 150 -4.94 -8.22 3.81
C ILE A 150 -5.98 -9.15 4.42
N ALA A 151 -6.45 -8.83 5.62
CA ALA A 151 -7.46 -9.63 6.31
C ALA A 151 -8.25 -8.78 7.30
N LYS A 152 -9.36 -9.35 7.79
CA LYS A 152 -10.08 -8.75 8.92
C LYS A 152 -9.22 -8.85 10.17
N LYS A 153 -8.87 -7.70 10.74
CA LYS A 153 -8.10 -7.63 11.98
C LYS A 153 -9.01 -7.06 13.06
N ILE A 154 -9.29 -7.84 14.09
CA ILE A 154 -9.86 -7.31 15.33
C ILE A 154 -8.68 -6.73 16.10
N ASP A 155 -8.44 -5.42 15.94
CA ASP A 155 -7.55 -4.72 16.86
C ASP A 155 -8.22 -4.74 18.24
N LYS A 156 -7.75 -5.65 19.12
CA LYS A 156 -8.21 -5.73 20.51
C LYS A 156 -7.78 -4.52 21.35
N PHE A 157 -6.89 -3.68 20.80
CA PHE A 157 -6.33 -2.50 21.44
C PHE A 157 -6.14 -1.44 20.36
N MET A 158 -7.17 -0.60 20.19
CA MET A 158 -7.01 0.73 19.60
C MET A 158 -6.68 1.71 20.74
#